data_AF-A0A8S4G2K7-F1
#
_entry.id   AF-A0A8S4G2K7-F1
#
_cell.length_a   1.000
_cell.length_b   1.000
_cell.length_c   1.000
_cell.angle_alpha   90.00
_cell.angle_beta   90.00
_cell.angle_gamma   90.00
#
_symmetry.space_group_name_H-M   'P 1'
#
loop_
_entity.id
_entity.type
_entity.pdbx_description
1 polymer ?
#
loop_
_entity_poly.entity_id
_entity_poly.type
_entity_poly.pdbx_seq_one_letter_code
_entity_poly.pdbx_strand_id
1 'polypeptide(L)'
;MKVLVVLLLLCAGGAYSDMSQDCDMAAFYLELGCTPSAAENSTSTCPQAFTCPDLHPDPTMCYYRGVAYKGGATIPESLVRNPCSMYCSCSLRDVTPQFHCVAVDCPEFFNSDEKEQCIYTYQPMECCPTAKVCGKDAIANLSTCEVDGKVYLEGQTFKKSHKTCVCSAQWNGSTDNPADCREVNCGIEIHYQDKLMNRCAPVFVNARSCPFTFECQTPKSKIIRGLNVRAADSQCVFGNMTLAVGDELVADEPCTICTCEVPPFVTCVKKTACDN
;
A
#
# COMPACT_ATOMS: atom_id res chain seq x y z
N MET A 1 43.45 -19.76 -38.53
CA MET A 1 43.12 -19.76 -37.09
C MET A 1 42.50 -18.41 -36.75
N LYS A 2 41.18 -18.36 -36.54
CA LYS A 2 40.48 -17.17 -36.04
C LYS A 2 40.07 -17.47 -34.61
N VAL A 3 40.65 -16.77 -33.65
CA VAL A 3 40.34 -16.89 -32.22
C VAL A 3 39.02 -16.18 -31.99
N LEU A 4 37.99 -16.95 -31.63
CA LEU A 4 36.67 -16.45 -31.26
C LEU A 4 36.72 -16.05 -29.78
N VAL A 5 36.74 -14.75 -29.49
CA VAL A 5 36.65 -14.23 -28.12
C VAL A 5 35.17 -14.20 -27.73
N VAL A 6 34.76 -15.11 -26.84
CA VAL A 6 33.43 -15.12 -26.24
C VAL A 6 33.46 -14.13 -25.06
N LEU A 7 32.82 -12.98 -25.22
CA LEU A 7 32.53 -12.08 -24.10
C LEU A 7 31.38 -12.69 -23.28
N LEU A 8 31.72 -13.24 -22.11
CA LEU A 8 30.76 -13.55 -21.06
C LEU A 8 30.27 -12.23 -20.45
N LEU A 9 29.10 -11.78 -20.89
CA LEU A 9 28.32 -10.74 -20.21
C LEU A 9 27.86 -11.31 -18.86
N LEU A 10 28.60 -10.97 -17.81
CA LEU A 10 28.15 -11.11 -16.43
C LEU A 10 27.01 -10.12 -16.23
N CYS A 11 25.77 -10.60 -16.37
CA CYS A 11 24.61 -9.93 -15.79
C CYS A 11 24.82 -9.92 -14.27
N ALA A 12 25.38 -8.84 -13.74
CA ALA A 12 25.22 -8.49 -12.34
C ALA A 12 23.75 -8.14 -12.13
N GLY A 13 22.90 -9.17 -12.03
CA GLY A 13 21.58 -9.03 -11.46
C GLY A 13 21.78 -8.55 -10.04
N GLY A 14 21.49 -7.27 -9.79
CA GLY A 14 21.39 -6.75 -8.45
C GLY A 14 20.32 -7.57 -7.74
N ALA A 15 20.74 -8.44 -6.83
CA ALA A 15 19.86 -8.99 -5.82
C ALA A 15 19.45 -7.81 -4.93
N TYR A 16 18.42 -7.07 -5.34
CA TYR A 16 17.64 -6.27 -4.43
C TYR A 16 17.03 -7.28 -3.46
N SER A 17 17.64 -7.40 -2.29
CA SER A 17 17.16 -8.29 -1.25
C SER A 17 15.71 -7.94 -0.93
N ASP A 18 14.90 -8.97 -0.75
CA ASP A 18 13.51 -9.00 -0.26
C ASP A 18 13.30 -8.25 1.08
N MET A 19 14.38 -7.72 1.66
CA MET A 19 14.44 -7.14 2.99
C MET A 19 13.84 -5.73 3.09
N SER A 20 13.44 -5.10 1.98
CA SER A 20 12.67 -3.85 2.03
C SER A 20 11.19 -4.05 2.44
N GLN A 21 10.69 -5.29 2.46
CA GLN A 21 9.27 -5.61 2.72
C GLN A 21 8.86 -5.59 4.20
N ASP A 22 9.80 -5.48 5.13
CA ASP A 22 9.51 -5.23 6.55
C ASP A 22 9.77 -3.77 6.93
N CYS A 23 10.05 -2.93 5.94
CA CYS A 23 10.33 -1.53 6.17
C CYS A 23 9.04 -0.74 6.19
N ASP A 24 8.98 0.13 7.19
CA ASP A 24 7.84 1.01 7.33
C ASP A 24 7.67 1.87 6.07
N MET A 25 6.42 2.07 5.64
CA MET A 25 6.03 2.77 4.41
C MET A 25 6.42 2.14 3.06
N ALA A 26 7.20 1.05 3.02
CA ALA A 26 7.67 0.50 1.75
C ALA A 26 6.52 0.09 0.81
N ALA A 27 5.48 -0.57 1.33
CA ALA A 27 4.29 -0.94 0.54
C ALA A 27 3.63 0.27 -0.15
N PHE A 28 3.46 1.37 0.58
CA PHE A 28 2.86 2.60 0.04
C PHE A 28 3.68 3.13 -1.14
N TYR A 29 4.99 3.21 -0.99
CA TYR A 29 5.89 3.70 -2.04
C TYR A 29 5.96 2.77 -3.25
N LEU A 30 6.07 1.46 -3.01
CA LEU A 30 6.16 0.46 -4.08
C LEU A 30 4.86 0.38 -4.87
N GLU A 31 3.70 0.56 -4.23
CA GLU A 31 2.41 0.65 -4.93
C GLU A 31 2.36 1.83 -5.91
N LEU A 32 2.91 2.99 -5.52
CA LEU A 32 3.03 4.17 -6.37
C LEU A 32 4.11 4.04 -7.46
N GLY A 33 4.80 2.90 -7.54
CA GLY A 33 5.88 2.67 -8.49
C GLY A 33 7.17 3.41 -8.15
N CYS A 34 7.32 3.88 -6.91
CA CYS A 34 8.55 4.49 -6.44
C CYS A 34 9.64 3.43 -6.23
N THR A 35 10.90 3.82 -6.42
CA THR A 35 12.06 2.95 -6.22
C THR A 35 12.82 3.36 -4.97
N PRO A 36 13.27 2.41 -4.12
CA PRO A 36 14.06 2.74 -2.95
C PRO A 36 15.41 3.34 -3.36
N SER A 37 15.80 4.44 -2.73
CA SER A 37 17.13 5.00 -2.88
C SER A 37 18.15 4.12 -2.14
N ALA A 38 19.31 3.89 -2.73
CA ALA A 38 20.36 3.07 -2.14
C ALA A 38 20.78 3.63 -0.77
N ALA A 39 20.83 2.77 0.24
CA ALA A 39 21.34 3.12 1.56
C ALA A 39 22.87 3.15 1.54
N GLU A 40 23.47 4.13 0.87
CA GLU A 40 24.93 4.27 0.89
C GLU A 40 25.40 4.49 2.35
N ASN A 41 26.26 3.60 2.84
CA ASN A 41 26.88 3.67 4.17
C ASN A 41 25.91 3.60 5.37
N SER A 42 24.78 2.93 5.23
CA SER A 42 23.82 2.74 6.32
C SER A 42 23.82 1.30 6.84
N THR A 43 23.84 1.14 8.16
CA THR A 43 23.62 -0.16 8.85
C THR A 43 22.14 -0.58 8.84
N SER A 44 21.24 0.28 8.38
CA SER A 44 19.82 0.01 8.27
C SER A 44 19.52 -0.75 6.97
N THR A 45 18.78 -1.84 7.14
CA THR A 45 18.17 -2.61 6.05
C THR A 45 17.11 -1.84 5.27
N CYS A 46 16.53 -0.79 5.89
CA CYS A 46 15.44 -0.03 5.29
C CYS A 46 15.90 1.16 4.45
N PRO A 47 15.24 1.41 3.30
CA PRO A 47 15.52 2.57 2.47
C PRO A 47 15.35 3.86 3.27
N GLN A 48 16.29 4.79 3.10
CA GLN A 48 16.23 6.09 3.78
C GLN A 48 15.38 7.11 3.03
N ALA A 49 15.12 6.87 1.75
CA ALA A 49 14.28 7.67 0.88
C ALA A 49 13.81 6.82 -0.31
N PHE A 50 12.79 7.30 -1.02
CA PHE A 50 12.34 6.76 -2.28
C PHE A 50 12.43 7.81 -3.38
N THR A 51 12.57 7.35 -4.61
CA THR A 51 12.39 8.18 -5.81
C THR A 51 11.09 7.76 -6.48
N CYS A 52 10.13 8.68 -6.54
CA CYS A 52 8.84 8.41 -7.17
C CYS A 52 8.82 8.94 -8.62
N PRO A 53 8.11 8.25 -9.54
CA PRO A 53 7.80 8.83 -10.83
C PRO A 53 6.92 10.09 -10.65
N ASP A 54 6.83 10.90 -11.71
CA ASP A 54 5.78 11.92 -11.74
C ASP A 54 4.42 11.22 -11.85
N LEU A 55 3.68 11.22 -10.75
CA LEU A 55 2.39 10.52 -10.63
C LEU A 55 1.29 11.24 -11.40
N HIS A 56 1.48 12.51 -11.77
CA HIS A 56 0.43 13.29 -12.44
C HIS A 56 0.96 14.43 -13.34
N PRO A 57 1.71 14.09 -14.41
CA PRO A 57 2.38 15.08 -15.25
C PRO A 57 1.42 16.00 -16.02
N ASP A 58 0.20 15.55 -16.34
CA ASP A 58 -0.84 16.35 -17.00
C ASP A 58 -2.05 16.51 -16.09
N PRO A 59 -2.37 17.71 -15.57
CA PRO A 59 -3.50 17.95 -14.67
C PRO A 59 -4.89 17.77 -15.32
N THR A 60 -4.96 17.37 -16.59
CA THR A 60 -6.23 17.13 -17.33
C THR A 60 -6.51 15.65 -17.60
N MET A 61 -5.66 14.76 -17.11
CA MET A 61 -5.70 13.32 -17.37
C MET A 61 -5.75 12.54 -16.05
N CYS A 62 -6.31 11.33 -16.05
CA CYS A 62 -6.13 10.42 -14.92
C CYS A 62 -4.90 9.53 -15.12
N TYR A 63 -4.23 9.15 -14.03
CA TYR A 63 -3.02 8.33 -14.10
C TYR A 63 -3.15 7.11 -13.22
N TYR A 64 -2.95 5.93 -13.82
CA TYR A 64 -2.85 4.69 -13.08
C TYR A 64 -1.59 3.96 -13.51
N ARG A 65 -0.65 3.78 -12.58
CA ARG A 65 0.61 3.06 -12.75
C ARG A 65 1.41 3.59 -13.95
N GLY A 66 1.47 4.91 -14.06
CA GLY A 66 2.16 5.63 -15.13
C GLY A 66 1.44 5.70 -16.48
N VAL A 67 0.23 5.14 -16.60
CA VAL A 67 -0.57 5.21 -17.83
C VAL A 67 -1.60 6.34 -17.72
N ALA A 68 -1.66 7.20 -18.74
CA ALA A 68 -2.59 8.31 -18.82
C ALA A 68 -3.94 7.91 -19.45
N TYR A 69 -5.04 8.35 -18.83
CA TYR A 69 -6.41 8.09 -19.25
C TYR A 69 -7.16 9.40 -19.46
N LYS A 70 -7.83 9.54 -20.61
CA LYS A 70 -8.72 10.69 -20.88
C LYS A 70 -10.04 10.52 -20.13
N GLY A 71 -10.78 11.62 -19.95
CA GLY A 71 -12.13 11.58 -19.42
C GLY A 71 -13.03 10.58 -20.16
N GLY A 72 -13.70 9.72 -19.40
CA GLY A 72 -14.54 8.62 -19.88
C GLY A 72 -13.79 7.33 -20.24
N ALA A 73 -12.45 7.34 -20.29
CA ALA A 73 -11.68 6.12 -20.54
C ALA A 73 -11.71 5.20 -19.30
N THR A 74 -11.79 3.89 -19.53
CA THR A 74 -11.80 2.87 -18.48
C THR A 74 -10.43 2.23 -18.33
N ILE A 75 -10.06 1.88 -17.10
CA ILE A 75 -8.94 0.98 -16.85
C ILE A 75 -9.42 -0.44 -17.21
N PRO A 76 -8.70 -1.18 -18.07
CA PRO A 76 -9.00 -2.60 -18.28
C PRO A 76 -8.97 -3.36 -16.95
N GLU A 77 -10.02 -4.13 -16.65
CA GLU A 77 -10.17 -4.82 -15.35
C GLU A 77 -8.96 -5.71 -15.03
N SER A 78 -8.38 -6.36 -16.04
CA SER A 78 -7.17 -7.19 -15.90
C SER A 78 -5.91 -6.43 -15.44
N LEU A 79 -5.94 -5.09 -15.45
CA LEU A 79 -4.85 -4.24 -14.98
C LEU A 79 -5.08 -3.71 -13.56
N VAL A 80 -6.32 -3.73 -13.08
CA VAL A 80 -6.67 -3.25 -11.74
C VAL A 80 -6.16 -4.26 -10.71
N ARG A 81 -5.27 -3.81 -9.82
CA ARG A 81 -4.65 -4.68 -8.81
C ARG A 81 -5.38 -4.70 -7.47
N ASN A 82 -6.22 -3.70 -7.22
CA ASN A 82 -7.09 -3.66 -6.05
C ASN A 82 -8.37 -4.45 -6.39
N PRO A 83 -8.62 -5.62 -5.79
CA PRO A 83 -9.76 -6.45 -6.20
C PRO A 83 -11.10 -5.91 -5.74
N CYS A 84 -11.10 -4.89 -4.87
CA CYS A 84 -12.31 -4.22 -4.40
C CYS A 84 -12.71 -3.02 -5.29
N SER A 85 -11.98 -2.80 -6.39
CA SER A 85 -12.23 -1.75 -7.36
C SER A 85 -12.58 -2.38 -8.70
N MET A 86 -13.81 -2.19 -9.17
CA MET A 86 -14.24 -2.70 -10.47
C MET A 86 -14.71 -1.58 -11.39
N TYR A 87 -14.59 -1.79 -12.71
CA TYR A 87 -15.13 -0.88 -13.73
C TYR A 87 -14.66 0.59 -13.55
N CYS A 88 -13.39 0.76 -13.23
CA CYS A 88 -12.80 2.08 -12.99
C CYS A 88 -12.77 2.92 -14.27
N SER A 89 -13.27 4.16 -14.19
CA SER A 89 -13.27 5.12 -15.30
C SER A 89 -12.75 6.48 -14.86
N CYS A 90 -11.98 7.13 -15.74
CA CYS A 90 -11.46 8.46 -15.50
C CYS A 90 -12.59 9.49 -15.62
N SER A 91 -12.79 10.29 -14.57
CA SER A 91 -13.70 11.44 -14.56
C SER A 91 -12.91 12.73 -14.52
N LEU A 92 -13.36 13.67 -15.35
CA LEU A 92 -12.90 15.06 -15.37
C LEU A 92 -14.02 16.01 -14.93
N ARG A 93 -15.08 15.50 -14.28
CA ARG A 93 -16.25 16.31 -13.90
C ARG A 93 -15.96 17.19 -12.69
N ASP A 94 -15.03 16.77 -11.85
CA ASP A 94 -14.58 17.53 -10.69
C ASP A 94 -13.47 18.51 -11.08
N VAL A 95 -13.07 19.38 -10.14
CA VAL A 95 -11.93 20.31 -10.32
C VAL A 95 -10.64 19.54 -10.65
N THR A 96 -10.58 18.28 -10.27
CA THR A 96 -9.39 17.44 -10.31
C THR A 96 -9.70 16.10 -10.99
N PRO A 97 -8.90 15.64 -11.98
CA PRO A 97 -9.07 14.32 -12.56
C PRO A 97 -8.98 13.22 -11.51
N GLN A 98 -9.90 12.25 -11.55
CA GLN A 98 -9.90 11.11 -10.64
C GLN A 98 -10.60 9.90 -11.26
N PHE A 99 -10.27 8.70 -10.77
CA PHE A 99 -11.02 7.51 -11.13
C PHE A 99 -12.27 7.36 -10.25
N HIS A 100 -13.38 7.01 -10.89
CA HIS A 100 -14.53 6.44 -10.19
C HIS A 100 -14.64 4.97 -10.56
N CYS A 101 -14.67 4.12 -9.54
CA CYS A 101 -14.89 2.69 -9.67
C CYS A 101 -16.20 2.34 -8.97
N VAL A 102 -16.79 1.23 -9.39
CA VAL A 102 -17.86 0.60 -8.65
C VAL A 102 -17.24 -0.05 -7.40
N ALA A 103 -17.74 0.34 -6.23
CA ALA A 103 -17.37 -0.33 -4.98
C ALA A 103 -17.97 -1.74 -4.99
N VAL A 104 -17.16 -2.74 -4.65
CA VAL A 104 -17.65 -4.11 -4.50
C VAL A 104 -18.38 -4.21 -3.16
N ASP A 105 -19.70 -4.38 -3.23
CA ASP A 105 -20.50 -4.78 -2.09
C ASP A 105 -20.40 -6.30 -1.91
N CYS A 106 -20.01 -6.76 -0.71
CA CYS A 106 -19.96 -8.19 -0.39
C CYS A 106 -21.29 -8.63 0.25
N PRO A 107 -22.23 -9.21 -0.54
CA PRO A 107 -23.58 -9.51 -0.08
C PRO A 107 -23.63 -10.50 1.09
N GLU A 108 -22.57 -11.29 1.25
CA GLU A 108 -22.40 -12.23 2.35
C GLU A 108 -22.50 -11.53 3.71
N PHE A 109 -22.06 -10.27 3.81
CA PHE A 109 -22.14 -9.51 5.06
C PHE A 109 -23.52 -8.89 5.34
N PHE A 110 -24.43 -8.84 4.36
CA PHE A 110 -25.77 -8.29 4.56
C PHE A 110 -26.75 -9.31 5.14
N ASN A 111 -26.45 -10.61 5.01
CA ASN A 111 -27.25 -11.67 5.60
C ASN A 111 -26.65 -12.04 6.97
N SER A 112 -27.15 -11.40 8.01
CA SER A 112 -26.84 -11.76 9.39
C SER A 112 -27.64 -13.01 9.79
N ASP A 113 -27.27 -14.17 9.25
CA ASP A 113 -27.68 -15.44 9.85
C ASP A 113 -26.87 -15.65 11.14
N GLU A 114 -27.10 -14.79 12.14
CA GLU A 114 -26.47 -14.80 13.47
C GLU A 114 -26.66 -16.14 14.22
N LYS A 115 -27.53 -17.01 13.68
CA LYS A 115 -27.86 -18.32 14.23
C LYS A 115 -26.88 -19.42 13.82
N GLU A 116 -26.07 -19.21 12.79
CA GLU A 116 -25.13 -20.22 12.31
C GLU A 116 -23.69 -19.85 12.68
N GLN A 117 -23.00 -20.74 13.40
CA GLN A 117 -21.56 -20.65 13.62
C GLN A 117 -20.84 -20.94 12.29
N CYS A 118 -20.73 -19.92 11.44
CA CYS A 118 -20.04 -19.98 10.16
C CYS A 118 -18.78 -19.13 10.17
N ILE A 119 -17.80 -19.52 9.35
CA ILE A 119 -16.67 -18.67 8.97
C ILE A 119 -16.73 -18.40 7.47
N TYR A 120 -16.31 -17.20 7.07
CA TYR A 120 -16.13 -16.85 5.67
C TYR A 120 -14.78 -17.31 5.17
N THR A 121 -14.76 -17.87 3.96
CA THR A 121 -13.56 -18.33 3.27
C THR A 121 -13.39 -17.56 1.97
N TYR A 122 -12.14 -17.28 1.62
CA TYR A 122 -11.75 -16.46 0.49
C TYR A 122 -10.93 -17.27 -0.50
N GLN A 123 -11.02 -16.89 -1.76
CA GLN A 123 -10.02 -17.29 -2.75
C GLN A 123 -8.96 -16.20 -2.89
N PRO A 124 -7.74 -16.57 -3.34
CA PRO A 124 -6.71 -15.62 -3.69
C PRO A 124 -7.24 -14.59 -4.69
N MET A 125 -6.71 -13.35 -4.64
CA MET A 125 -7.14 -12.25 -5.52
C MET A 125 -8.60 -11.76 -5.37
N GLU A 126 -9.42 -12.35 -4.50
CA GLU A 126 -10.79 -11.86 -4.28
C GLU A 126 -10.87 -10.70 -3.27
N CYS A 127 -11.89 -9.86 -3.44
CA CYS A 127 -12.27 -8.82 -2.48
C CYS A 127 -13.21 -9.38 -1.40
N CYS A 128 -14.22 -10.14 -1.84
CA CYS A 128 -15.27 -10.68 -0.99
C CYS A 128 -15.03 -12.16 -0.65
N PRO A 129 -15.68 -12.67 0.40
CA PRO A 129 -15.76 -14.11 0.62
C PRO A 129 -16.31 -14.82 -0.61
N THR A 130 -15.73 -15.96 -0.96
CA THR A 130 -16.23 -16.81 -2.04
C THR A 130 -17.08 -17.97 -1.54
N ALA A 131 -16.97 -18.29 -0.25
CA ALA A 131 -17.78 -19.31 0.40
C ALA A 131 -17.87 -19.08 1.92
N LYS A 132 -18.70 -19.90 2.58
CA LYS A 132 -18.76 -20.01 4.04
C LYS A 132 -18.73 -21.48 4.47
N VAL A 133 -18.09 -21.76 5.61
CA VAL A 133 -18.08 -23.07 6.24
C VAL A 133 -18.83 -22.96 7.57
N CYS A 134 -19.88 -23.77 7.73
CA CYS A 134 -20.79 -23.69 8.88
C CYS A 134 -20.80 -24.99 9.69
N GLY A 135 -20.91 -24.85 11.01
CA GLY A 135 -21.01 -25.96 11.94
C GLY A 135 -19.67 -26.35 12.57
N LYS A 136 -19.69 -26.67 13.86
CA LYS A 136 -18.49 -26.93 14.67
C LYS A 136 -17.61 -28.03 14.09
N ASP A 137 -18.19 -29.13 13.66
CA ASP A 137 -17.45 -30.30 13.16
C ASP A 137 -16.78 -29.99 11.81
N ALA A 138 -17.45 -29.26 10.93
CA ALA A 138 -16.89 -28.84 9.65
C ALA A 138 -15.73 -27.86 9.86
N ILE A 139 -15.90 -26.89 10.76
CA ILE A 139 -14.86 -25.91 11.11
C ILE A 139 -13.66 -26.59 11.77
N ALA A 140 -13.89 -27.58 12.65
CA ALA A 140 -12.81 -28.32 13.33
C ALA A 140 -11.98 -29.20 12.39
N ASN A 141 -12.53 -29.57 11.23
CA ASN A 141 -11.82 -30.37 10.21
C ASN A 141 -11.03 -29.53 9.21
N LEU A 142 -11.08 -28.19 9.29
CA LEU A 142 -10.31 -27.33 8.41
C LEU A 142 -8.82 -27.39 8.74
N SER A 143 -7.99 -27.32 7.70
CA SER A 143 -6.55 -27.16 7.88
C SER A 143 -6.26 -25.82 8.56
N THR A 144 -5.06 -25.68 9.14
CA THR A 144 -4.66 -24.45 9.84
C THR A 144 -3.30 -23.95 9.40
N CYS A 145 -3.16 -22.62 9.34
CA CYS A 145 -1.90 -21.94 9.11
C CYS A 145 -1.48 -21.23 10.39
N GLU A 146 -0.25 -21.48 10.86
CA GLU A 146 0.35 -20.70 11.93
C GLU A 146 1.21 -19.59 11.33
N VAL A 147 0.89 -18.34 11.67
CA VAL A 147 1.58 -17.14 11.17
C VAL A 147 1.78 -16.19 12.34
N ASP A 148 3.04 -15.93 12.67
CA ASP A 148 3.47 -15.01 13.74
C ASP A 148 2.79 -15.30 15.09
N GLY A 149 2.65 -16.59 15.43
CA GLY A 149 2.03 -17.07 16.67
C GLY A 149 0.50 -17.00 16.68
N LYS A 150 -0.14 -16.66 15.55
CA LYS A 150 -1.59 -16.70 15.38
C LYS A 150 -2.00 -17.82 14.43
N VAL A 151 -3.06 -18.53 14.80
CA VAL A 151 -3.63 -19.61 14.00
C VAL A 151 -4.77 -19.07 13.14
N TYR A 152 -4.70 -19.38 11.85
CA TYR A 152 -5.73 -19.08 10.85
C TYR A 152 -6.31 -20.39 10.33
N LEU A 153 -7.62 -20.44 10.14
CA LEU A 153 -8.31 -21.57 9.53
C LEU A 153 -8.22 -21.49 8.00
N GLU A 154 -8.26 -22.63 7.34
CA GLU A 154 -8.28 -22.73 5.88
C GLU A 154 -9.35 -21.82 5.27
N GLY A 155 -8.95 -21.05 4.24
CA GLY A 155 -9.77 -20.04 3.58
C GLY A 155 -9.80 -18.68 4.27
N GLN A 156 -9.29 -18.52 5.50
CA GLN A 156 -9.18 -17.20 6.12
C GLN A 156 -8.02 -16.39 5.53
N THR A 157 -8.20 -15.07 5.46
CA THR A 157 -7.14 -14.15 5.01
C THR A 157 -6.28 -13.65 6.18
N PHE A 158 -5.00 -13.41 5.91
CA PHE A 158 -4.09 -12.71 6.82
C PHE A 158 -3.15 -11.78 6.06
N LYS A 159 -2.50 -10.85 6.78
CA LYS A 159 -1.49 -9.95 6.22
C LYS A 159 -0.13 -10.26 6.83
N LYS A 160 0.91 -10.35 6.00
CA LYS A 160 2.30 -10.53 6.41
C LYS A 160 3.25 -9.99 5.34
N SER A 161 4.31 -9.27 5.76
CA SER A 161 5.36 -8.74 4.87
C SER A 161 4.79 -8.03 3.63
N HIS A 162 3.88 -7.09 3.85
CA HIS A 162 3.15 -6.33 2.81
C HIS A 162 2.33 -7.14 1.81
N LYS A 163 2.09 -8.42 2.09
CA LYS A 163 1.20 -9.27 1.30
C LYS A 163 -0.10 -9.56 2.05
N THR A 164 -1.17 -9.73 1.29
CA THR A 164 -2.40 -10.37 1.76
C THR A 164 -2.38 -11.81 1.27
N CYS A 165 -2.56 -12.75 2.20
CA CYS A 165 -2.54 -14.18 1.92
C CYS A 165 -3.85 -14.82 2.34
N VAL A 166 -4.19 -15.93 1.69
CA VAL A 166 -5.24 -16.86 2.12
C VAL A 166 -4.55 -18.08 2.76
N CYS A 167 -5.03 -18.50 3.93
CA CYS A 167 -4.58 -19.74 4.54
C CYS A 167 -5.03 -20.93 3.68
N SER A 168 -4.08 -21.62 3.05
CA SER A 168 -4.34 -22.80 2.23
C SER A 168 -3.98 -24.08 3.00
N ALA A 169 -4.60 -25.20 2.65
CA ALA A 169 -4.20 -26.52 3.16
C ALA A 169 -2.74 -26.89 2.84
N GLN A 170 -2.13 -26.20 1.86
CA GLN A 170 -0.75 -26.41 1.42
C GLN A 170 0.23 -25.37 1.99
N TRP A 171 -0.19 -24.62 3.01
CA TRP A 171 0.64 -23.57 3.61
C TRP A 171 2.00 -24.12 4.05
N ASN A 172 3.06 -23.55 3.47
CA ASN A 172 4.44 -23.98 3.69
C ASN A 172 5.20 -23.08 4.68
N GLY A 173 4.52 -22.11 5.30
CA GLY A 173 5.13 -21.12 6.19
C GLY A 173 5.71 -19.88 5.49
N SER A 174 5.62 -19.78 4.16
CA SER A 174 6.15 -18.66 3.38
C SER A 174 5.07 -17.87 2.63
N THR A 175 5.29 -16.56 2.50
CA THR A 175 4.43 -15.65 1.71
C THR A 175 4.82 -15.55 0.23
N ASP A 176 5.74 -16.40 -0.22
CA ASP A 176 6.29 -16.34 -1.58
C ASP A 176 5.43 -17.09 -2.60
N ASN A 177 4.46 -17.89 -2.15
CA ASN A 177 3.55 -18.59 -3.05
C ASN A 177 2.54 -17.60 -3.65
N PRO A 178 2.63 -17.25 -4.95
CA PRO A 178 1.69 -16.32 -5.58
C PRO A 178 0.29 -16.91 -5.74
N ALA A 179 0.14 -18.23 -5.58
CA ALA A 179 -1.17 -18.86 -5.55
C ALA A 179 -1.93 -18.57 -4.26
N ASP A 180 -1.25 -18.28 -3.15
CA ASP A 180 -1.89 -18.04 -1.85
C ASP A 180 -1.78 -16.57 -1.41
N CYS A 181 -0.75 -15.87 -1.87
CA CYS A 181 -0.38 -14.53 -1.44
C CYS A 181 -0.30 -13.55 -2.60
N ARG A 182 -0.72 -12.31 -2.35
CA ARG A 182 -0.59 -11.19 -3.27
C ARG A 182 -0.04 -9.97 -2.54
N GLU A 183 0.68 -9.12 -3.26
CA GLU A 183 1.04 -7.79 -2.76
C GLU A 183 -0.21 -7.03 -2.31
N VAL A 184 -0.12 -6.33 -1.18
CA VAL A 184 -1.15 -5.39 -0.76
C VAL A 184 -1.22 -4.29 -1.82
N ASN A 185 -2.43 -4.05 -2.31
CA ASN A 185 -2.72 -2.93 -3.21
C ASN A 185 -3.92 -2.18 -2.66
N CYS A 186 -3.67 -0.99 -2.13
CA CYS A 186 -4.65 -0.13 -1.49
C CYS A 186 -5.47 0.67 -2.52
N GLY A 187 -5.11 0.63 -3.80
CA GLY A 187 -5.74 1.39 -4.87
C GLY A 187 -5.41 2.89 -4.77
N ILE A 188 -4.18 3.26 -4.36
CA ILE A 188 -3.87 4.65 -3.99
C ILE A 188 -4.10 5.61 -5.16
N GLU A 189 -3.56 5.30 -6.34
CA GLU A 189 -3.75 6.11 -7.56
C GLU A 189 -5.21 6.11 -8.04
N ILE A 190 -6.00 5.08 -7.68
CA ILE A 190 -7.42 4.98 -8.04
C ILE A 190 -8.26 5.89 -7.13
N HIS A 191 -8.04 5.83 -5.83
CA HIS A 191 -8.93 6.43 -4.83
C HIS A 191 -8.49 7.82 -4.33
N TYR A 192 -7.22 8.19 -4.51
CA TYR A 192 -6.62 9.37 -3.86
C TYR A 192 -5.80 10.24 -4.83
N GLN A 193 -6.15 10.23 -6.12
CA GLN A 193 -5.39 10.94 -7.14
C GLN A 193 -5.30 12.46 -6.88
N ASP A 194 -6.40 13.07 -6.41
CA ASP A 194 -6.43 14.47 -6.00
C ASP A 194 -5.50 14.75 -4.80
N LYS A 195 -5.41 13.81 -3.86
CA LYS A 195 -4.52 13.90 -2.69
C LYS A 195 -3.05 13.81 -3.12
N LEU A 196 -2.73 12.90 -4.05
CA LEU A 196 -1.38 12.78 -4.61
C LEU A 196 -0.95 14.04 -5.35
N MET A 197 -1.81 14.60 -6.20
CA MET A 197 -1.57 15.87 -6.90
C MET A 197 -1.28 17.03 -5.96
N ASN A 198 -2.04 17.12 -4.87
CA ASN A 198 -1.88 18.15 -3.86
C ASN A 198 -0.77 17.84 -2.85
N ARG A 199 0.00 16.76 -3.06
CA ARG A 199 1.12 16.33 -2.19
C ARG A 199 0.67 16.22 -0.73
N CYS A 200 -0.53 15.67 -0.53
CA CYS A 200 -1.09 15.42 0.79
C CYS A 200 -0.34 14.25 1.45
N ALA A 201 -0.30 14.24 2.77
CA ALA A 201 0.35 13.22 3.57
C ALA A 201 -0.60 12.02 3.80
N PRO A 202 -0.21 10.77 3.46
CA PRO A 202 -1.02 9.60 3.81
C PRO A 202 -1.14 9.44 5.33
N VAL A 203 -2.35 9.13 5.80
CA VAL A 203 -2.66 8.90 7.21
C VAL A 203 -2.96 7.41 7.44
N PHE A 204 -2.26 6.82 8.40
CA PHE A 204 -2.38 5.40 8.77
C PHE A 204 -2.93 5.24 10.19
N VAL A 205 -3.57 4.09 10.47
CA VAL A 205 -3.95 3.66 11.82
C VAL A 205 -3.04 2.51 12.25
N ASN A 206 -2.27 2.70 13.32
CA ASN A 206 -1.34 1.72 13.89
C ASN A 206 -0.29 1.18 12.88
N ALA A 207 -0.68 0.21 12.05
CA ALA A 207 0.17 -0.46 11.06
C ALA A 207 0.03 0.22 9.70
N ARG A 208 1.14 0.76 9.18
CA ARG A 208 1.23 1.55 7.95
C ARG A 208 1.19 0.67 6.68
N SER A 209 0.13 -0.13 6.51
CA SER A 209 -0.07 -0.95 5.29
C SER A 209 -0.82 -0.20 4.20
N CYS A 210 -2.04 0.26 4.49
CA CYS A 210 -2.82 1.13 3.61
C CYS A 210 -3.20 2.40 4.35
N PRO A 211 -3.04 3.58 3.74
CA PRO A 211 -3.60 4.79 4.31
C PRO A 211 -5.12 4.69 4.31
N PHE A 212 -5.77 5.15 5.38
CA PHE A 212 -7.23 5.22 5.43
C PHE A 212 -7.75 6.56 4.90
N THR A 213 -6.92 7.60 4.95
CA THR A 213 -7.19 8.93 4.41
C THR A 213 -5.87 9.67 4.14
N PHE A 214 -5.95 10.91 3.68
CA PHE A 214 -4.83 11.81 3.50
C PHE A 214 -5.09 13.14 4.20
N GLU A 215 -4.06 13.69 4.83
CA GLU A 215 -4.05 15.05 5.37
C GLU A 215 -3.52 15.99 4.29
N CYS A 216 -4.23 17.05 3.96
CA CYS A 216 -3.79 18.03 2.97
C CYS A 216 -3.42 19.35 3.63
N GLN A 217 -2.56 20.13 2.97
CA GLN A 217 -2.15 21.42 3.50
C GLN A 217 -3.34 22.37 3.64
N THR A 218 -3.42 23.00 4.81
CA THR A 218 -4.38 24.07 5.10
C THR A 218 -3.63 25.33 5.52
N PRO A 219 -4.30 26.49 5.61
CA PRO A 219 -3.68 27.70 6.15
C PRO A 219 -3.19 27.59 7.60
N LYS A 220 -3.62 26.55 8.34
CA LYS A 220 -3.20 26.29 9.72
C LYS A 220 -1.98 25.38 9.82
N SER A 221 -1.62 24.69 8.75
CA SER A 221 -0.47 23.79 8.70
C SER A 221 0.82 24.53 9.06
N LYS A 222 1.56 23.96 10.02
CA LYS A 222 2.82 24.52 10.52
C LYS A 222 3.86 23.42 10.66
N ILE A 223 5.10 23.75 10.31
CA ILE A 223 6.25 22.88 10.55
C ILE A 223 6.79 23.17 11.94
N ILE A 224 6.93 22.12 12.75
CA ILE A 224 7.70 22.13 13.97
C ILE A 224 9.06 21.54 13.61
N ARG A 225 10.12 22.35 13.77
CA ARG A 225 11.46 21.90 13.45
C ARG A 225 11.91 20.84 14.44
N GLY A 226 12.20 19.66 13.91
CA GLY A 226 12.76 18.57 14.71
C GLY A 226 14.22 18.80 15.01
N LEU A 227 14.78 18.01 15.91
CA LEU A 227 16.21 17.78 15.91
C LEU A 227 16.54 17.07 14.60
N ASN A 228 17.33 17.69 13.72
CA ASN A 228 17.83 17.03 12.49
C ASN A 228 18.68 15.83 12.91
N VAL A 229 18.06 14.66 13.12
CA VAL A 229 18.75 13.46 13.62
C VAL A 229 19.55 12.80 12.51
N ARG A 230 19.28 13.13 11.24
CA ARG A 230 19.96 12.57 10.07
C ARG A 230 20.33 13.71 9.13
N ALA A 231 21.61 13.82 8.77
CA ALA A 231 22.06 14.63 7.64
C ALA A 231 21.67 13.95 6.33
N ALA A 232 20.38 13.70 6.14
CA ALA A 232 19.83 13.24 4.88
C ALA A 232 19.58 14.48 4.03
N ASP A 233 20.24 14.59 2.88
CA ASP A 233 20.00 15.67 1.91
C ASP A 233 18.61 15.58 1.26
N SER A 234 17.86 14.52 1.54
CA SER A 234 16.49 14.27 1.06
C SER A 234 15.45 14.96 1.95
N GLN A 235 14.36 15.44 1.34
CA GLN A 235 13.32 16.21 2.02
C GLN A 235 11.93 15.68 1.67
N CYS A 236 10.99 15.78 2.59
CA CYS A 236 9.59 15.49 2.31
C CYS A 236 8.89 16.75 1.81
N VAL A 237 7.86 16.56 0.98
CA VAL A 237 7.01 17.63 0.50
C VAL A 237 5.59 17.44 1.01
N PHE A 238 4.96 18.53 1.44
CA PHE A 238 3.58 18.58 1.90
C PHE A 238 2.90 19.83 1.34
N GLY A 239 2.03 19.65 0.35
CA GLY A 239 1.52 20.77 -0.46
C GLY A 239 2.66 21.58 -1.07
N ASN A 240 2.79 22.84 -0.67
CA ASN A 240 3.88 23.73 -1.07
C ASN A 240 5.02 23.84 -0.04
N MET A 241 4.93 23.12 1.07
CA MET A 241 5.91 23.14 2.16
C MET A 241 6.93 22.02 1.99
N THR A 242 8.16 22.29 2.43
CA THR A 242 9.25 21.30 2.43
C THR A 242 9.76 21.08 3.84
N LEU A 243 9.86 19.80 4.23
CA LEU A 243 10.24 19.36 5.57
C LEU A 243 11.57 18.62 5.49
N ALA A 244 12.49 18.94 6.39
CA ALA A 244 13.70 18.14 6.57
C ALA A 244 13.35 16.83 7.28
N VAL A 245 14.17 15.79 7.10
CA VAL A 245 13.96 14.52 7.82
C VAL A 245 14.04 14.76 9.33
N GLY A 246 12.99 14.35 10.03
CA GLY A 246 12.78 14.58 11.46
C GLY A 246 11.90 15.79 11.80
N ASP A 247 11.59 16.66 10.84
CA ASP A 247 10.59 17.71 11.05
C ASP A 247 9.19 17.11 11.23
N GLU A 248 8.39 17.76 12.09
CA GLU A 248 7.00 17.41 12.33
C GLU A 248 6.06 18.43 11.72
N LEU A 249 4.85 17.99 11.38
CA LEU A 249 3.77 18.81 10.87
C LEU A 249 2.62 18.79 11.87
N VAL A 250 2.13 19.97 12.23
CA VAL A 250 0.86 20.10 12.96
C VAL A 250 -0.27 19.79 12.00
N ALA A 251 -0.89 18.62 12.17
CA ALA A 251 -2.10 18.23 11.47
C ALA A 251 -3.32 18.96 12.05
N ASP A 252 -4.35 19.18 11.24
CA ASP A 252 -5.62 19.73 11.73
C ASP A 252 -6.43 18.66 12.50
N GLU A 253 -6.24 17.39 12.15
CA GLU A 253 -6.95 16.26 12.76
C GLU A 253 -6.38 15.92 14.16
N PRO A 254 -7.21 15.86 15.22
CA PRO A 254 -6.75 15.53 16.56
C PRO A 254 -6.14 14.12 16.63
N CYS A 255 -5.16 13.96 17.52
CA CYS A 255 -4.40 12.72 17.72
C CYS A 255 -3.67 12.20 16.46
N THR A 256 -3.44 13.06 15.48
CA THR A 256 -2.66 12.73 14.27
C THR A 256 -1.29 13.37 14.38
N ILE A 257 -0.25 12.52 14.30
CA ILE A 257 1.14 12.95 14.31
C ILE A 257 1.69 12.76 12.91
N CYS A 258 2.14 13.85 12.29
CA CYS A 258 2.71 13.84 10.95
C CYS A 258 4.19 14.18 11.01
N THR A 259 5.04 13.35 10.39
CA THR A 259 6.49 13.53 10.42
C THR A 259 7.09 13.27 9.05
N CYS A 260 8.21 13.95 8.76
CA CYS A 260 9.06 13.58 7.63
C CYS A 260 10.05 12.50 8.07
N GLU A 261 9.67 11.24 7.90
CA GLU A 261 10.51 10.09 8.28
C GLU A 261 11.25 9.48 7.09
N VAL A 262 10.51 9.18 6.01
CA VAL A 262 11.04 8.60 4.77
C VAL A 262 10.51 9.42 3.59
N PRO A 263 11.34 10.28 2.97
CA PRO A 263 10.98 11.07 1.78
C PRO A 263 10.53 10.22 0.58
N PRO A 264 9.74 10.79 -0.36
CA PRO A 264 9.34 12.20 -0.49
C PRO A 264 8.05 12.65 0.21
N PHE A 265 7.22 11.75 0.74
CA PHE A 265 5.97 12.17 1.40
C PHE A 265 6.16 12.35 2.91
N VAL A 266 5.51 13.38 3.45
CA VAL A 266 5.22 13.42 4.89
C VAL A 266 4.27 12.28 5.22
N THR A 267 4.47 11.60 6.33
CA THR A 267 3.64 10.46 6.76
C THR A 267 2.93 10.80 8.06
N CYS A 268 1.66 10.45 8.15
CA CYS A 268 0.84 10.70 9.34
C CYS A 268 0.38 9.39 9.98
N VAL A 269 0.38 9.34 11.31
CA VAL A 269 -0.19 8.25 12.08
C VAL A 269 -1.25 8.81 13.02
N LYS A 270 -2.46 8.29 12.90
CA LYS A 270 -3.54 8.58 13.84
C LYS A 270 -3.45 7.60 15.02
N LYS A 271 -3.24 8.13 16.22
CA LYS A 271 -3.31 7.36 17.46
C LYS A 271 -4.76 7.16 17.87
N THR A 272 -5.07 6.02 18.48
CA THR A 272 -6.40 5.72 19.03
C THR A 272 -6.75 6.56 20.26
N ALA A 273 -5.75 7.13 20.95
CA ALA A 273 -5.91 8.06 22.04
C ALA A 273 -4.86 9.18 21.96
N CYS A 274 -5.24 10.40 22.32
CA CYS A 274 -4.31 11.52 22.47
C CYS A 274 -3.57 11.37 23.82
N ASP A 275 -2.24 11.47 23.79
CA ASP A 275 -1.47 11.70 25.00
C ASP A 275 -1.79 13.13 25.47
N ASN A 276 -2.43 13.26 26.65
CA ASN A 276 -2.77 14.56 27.25
C ASN A 276 -1.52 15.30 27.75
#